data_AF-A0AA41Y9C2-F1
#
_entry.id   AF-A0AA41Y9C2-F1
#
_cell.length_a   1.000
_cell.length_b   1.000
_cell.length_c   1.000
_cell.angle_alpha   90.00
_cell.angle_beta   90.00
_cell.angle_gamma   90.00
#
_symmetry.space_group_name_H-M   'P 1'
#
loop_
_entity.id
_entity.type
_entity.pdbx_description
1 polymer ?
#
loop_
_entity_poly.entity_id
_entity_poly.type
_entity_poly.pdbx_seq_one_letter_code
_entity_poly.pdbx_strand_id
1 'polypeptide(L)' 'MAIKDAKGRVVPTADNLVTFSFEGPGNGNPNSHEPDKASQRMAFNGYCMVLVQADRQAGEIRLKADSETLKGNEVVIKIE' A
#
# COMPACT_ATOMS: atom_id res chain seq x y z
N MET A 1 -4.90 0.41 0.78
CA MET A 1 -4.67 1.85 0.52
C MET A 1 -5.28 2.23 -0.81
N ALA A 2 -5.69 3.50 -0.95
CA ALA A 2 -6.38 3.99 -2.14
C ALA A 2 -5.75 5.30 -2.63
N ILE A 3 -5.53 5.41 -3.93
CA ILE A 3 -5.13 6.64 -4.60
C ILE A 3 -6.34 7.56 -4.70
N LYS A 4 -6.23 8.77 -4.16
CA LYS A 4 -7.33 9.73 -4.07
C LYS A 4 -6.96 11.05 -4.72
N ASP A 5 -7.96 11.70 -5.31
CA ASP A 5 -7.83 13.07 -5.78
C ASP A 5 -7.83 14.09 -4.61
N ALA A 6 -7.67 15.36 -4.94
CA ALA A 6 -7.67 16.46 -3.97
C ALA A 6 -8.98 16.60 -3.17
N LYS A 7 -10.08 15.97 -3.62
CA LYS A 7 -11.37 15.93 -2.92
C LYS A 7 -11.55 14.64 -2.10
N GLY A 8 -10.51 13.81 -2.00
CA GLY A 8 -10.54 12.55 -1.25
C GLY A 8 -11.28 11.40 -1.95
N ARG A 9 -11.62 11.56 -3.24
CA ARG A 9 -12.32 10.54 -4.03
C ARG A 9 -11.31 9.58 -4.64
N VAL A 10 -11.59 8.28 -4.59
CA VAL A 10 -10.70 7.29 -5.22
C VAL A 10 -10.67 7.52 -6.73
N VAL A 11 -9.48 7.45 -7.32
CA VAL A 11 -9.28 7.54 -8.77
C VAL A 11 -9.32 6.12 -9.35
N PRO A 12 -10.42 5.71 -10.01
CA PRO A 12 -10.63 4.30 -10.39
C PRO A 12 -9.74 3.85 -11.55
N THR A 13 -9.02 4.76 -12.19
CA THR A 13 -8.06 4.49 -13.28
C THR A 13 -6.61 4.64 -12.84
N ALA A 14 -6.36 4.95 -11.56
CA ALA A 14 -5.01 5.16 -11.08
C ALA A 14 -4.25 3.84 -10.97
N ASP A 15 -3.03 3.85 -11.51
CA ASP A 15 -2.10 2.72 -11.57
C ASP A 15 -0.71 3.09 -11.02
N ASN A 16 -0.60 4.20 -10.28
CA ASN A 16 0.67 4.69 -9.75
C ASN A 16 1.49 3.59 -9.08
N LEU A 17 2.80 3.57 -9.33
CA LEU A 17 3.74 2.77 -8.55
C LEU A 17 3.77 3.29 -7.12
N VAL A 18 3.53 2.39 -6.16
CA VAL A 18 3.59 2.68 -4.73
C VAL A 18 4.70 1.85 -4.11
N THR A 19 5.56 2.49 -3.33
CA THR A 19 6.59 1.87 -2.51
C THR A 19 6.11 1.84 -1.06
N PHE A 20 6.35 0.73 -0.37
CA PHE A 20 5.86 0.44 0.97
C PHE A 20 7.04 0.18 1.91
N SER A 21 6.86 0.47 3.20
CA SER A 21 7.84 0.10 4.23
C SER A 21 7.90 -1.41 4.54
N PHE A 22 6.99 -2.21 3.95
CA PHE A 22 6.91 -3.66 4.10
C PHE A 22 6.92 -4.35 2.74
N GLU A 23 7.38 -5.60 2.72
CA GLU A 23 7.24 -6.47 1.56
C GLU A 23 5.86 -7.11 1.50
N GLY A 24 5.47 -7.59 0.32
CA GLY A 24 4.19 -8.28 0.11
C GLY A 24 2.96 -7.41 -0.16
N PRO A 25 3.05 -6.17 -0.70
CA PRO A 25 1.86 -5.48 -1.17
C PRO A 25 1.26 -6.24 -2.37
N GLY A 26 -0.06 -6.35 -2.43
CA GLY A 26 -0.81 -6.83 -3.59
C GLY A 26 -1.74 -5.75 -4.14
N ASN A 27 -2.32 -5.96 -5.32
CA ASN A 27 -3.26 -5.02 -5.95
C ASN A 27 -4.53 -5.69 -6.52
N GLY A 28 -4.58 -7.02 -6.58
CA GLY A 28 -5.71 -7.77 -7.11
C GLY A 28 -5.80 -7.81 -8.64
N ASN A 29 -4.75 -7.40 -9.36
CA ASN A 29 -4.68 -7.52 -10.82
C ASN A 29 -4.29 -8.96 -11.23
N PRO A 30 -5.17 -9.75 -11.86
CA PRO A 30 -4.86 -11.11 -12.27
C PRO A 30 -3.78 -11.21 -13.36
N ASN A 31 -3.49 -10.11 -14.05
CA ASN A 31 -2.48 -10.03 -15.11
C ASN A 31 -1.14 -9.46 -14.61
N SER A 32 -0.98 -9.15 -13.32
CA SER A 32 0.29 -8.66 -12.81
C SER A 32 1.29 -9.81 -12.71
N HIS A 33 2.50 -9.58 -13.22
CA HIS A 33 3.67 -10.46 -13.09
C HIS A 33 4.72 -9.88 -12.14
N GLU A 34 4.38 -8.84 -11.39
CA GLU A 34 5.27 -8.25 -10.40
C GLU A 34 5.52 -9.26 -9.27
N PRO A 35 6.74 -9.36 -8.71
CA PRO A 35 7.05 -10.33 -7.65
C PRO A 35 6.16 -10.16 -6.42
N ASP A 36 5.67 -11.25 -5.84
CA ASP A 36 4.86 -11.20 -4.61
C ASP A 36 5.63 -10.59 -3.44
N LYS A 37 6.91 -10.98 -3.28
CA LYS A 37 7.82 -10.44 -2.27
C LYS A 37 8.62 -9.26 -2.84
N ALA A 38 7.99 -8.10 -2.86
CA ALA A 38 8.62 -6.84 -3.20
C ALA A 38 8.13 -5.76 -2.22
N SER A 39 8.88 -4.67 -2.06
CA SER A 39 8.45 -3.50 -1.30
C SER A 39 7.69 -2.48 -2.16
N GLN A 40 7.29 -2.84 -3.38
CA GLN A 40 6.57 -1.96 -4.29
C GLN A 40 5.53 -2.72 -5.11
N ARG A 41 4.48 -2.02 -5.53
CA ARG A 41 3.41 -2.55 -6.40
C ARG A 41 2.75 -1.42 -7.16
N MET A 42 2.42 -1.65 -8.43
CA MET A 42 1.51 -0.78 -9.17
C MET A 42 0.11 -0.83 -8.55
N ALA A 43 -0.54 0.33 -8.38
CA ALA A 43 -1.95 0.34 -8.05
C ALA A 43 -2.77 -0.32 -9.16
N PHE A 44 -3.91 -0.90 -8.78
CA PHE A 44 -4.88 -1.41 -9.74
C PHE A 44 -6.26 -0.87 -9.38
N ASN A 45 -6.88 -0.20 -10.35
CA ASN A 45 -8.13 0.54 -10.17
C ASN A 45 -8.11 1.49 -8.97
N GLY A 46 -6.95 2.12 -8.72
CA GLY A 46 -6.74 3.03 -7.60
C GLY A 46 -6.43 2.38 -6.26
N TYR A 47 -6.18 1.07 -6.19
CA TYR A 47 -5.93 0.37 -4.92
C TYR A 47 -4.65 -0.46 -4.90
N CYS A 48 -4.07 -0.54 -3.70
CA CYS A 48 -3.11 -1.55 -3.27
C CYS A 48 -3.51 -2.07 -1.88
N MET A 49 -3.03 -3.24 -1.49
CA MET A 49 -3.30 -3.87 -0.20
C MET A 49 -1.99 -4.39 0.39
N VAL A 50 -1.83 -4.28 1.71
CA VAL A 50 -0.74 -4.91 2.45
C VAL A 50 -1.38 -5.75 3.53
N LEU A 51 -0.93 -7.00 3.68
CA LEU A 51 -1.30 -7.87 4.77
C LEU A 51 -0.13 -7.91 5.75
N VAL A 52 -0.38 -7.48 6.99
CA VAL A 52 0.64 -7.44 8.04
C VAL A 52 0.28 -8.43 9.13
N GLN A 53 1.31 -9.10 9.66
CA GLN A 53 1.18 -10.01 10.80
C GLN A 53 1.99 -9.43 11.96
N ALA A 54 1.35 -9.21 13.09
CA ALA A 54 2.03 -8.86 14.33
C ALA A 54 2.70 -10.09 14.95
N ASP A 55 3.74 -9.87 15.74
CA ASP A 55 4.30 -10.90 16.60
C ASP A 55 3.53 -10.96 17.95
N ARG A 56 4.11 -11.60 18.96
CA ARG A 56 3.51 -11.72 20.30
C ARG A 56 3.91 -10.59 21.25
N GLN A 57 4.54 -9.53 20.75
CA GLN A 57 5.03 -8.43 21.56
C GLN A 57 4.12 -7.21 21.41
N ALA A 58 3.81 -6.57 22.54
CA ALA A 58 3.14 -5.27 22.52
C ALA A 58 4.05 -4.22 21.87
N GLY A 59 3.48 -3.29 21.13
CA GLY A 59 4.23 -2.29 20.37
C GLY A 59 3.42 -1.61 19.29
N GLU A 60 4.09 -1.15 18.24
CA GLU A 60 3.44 -0.48 17.10
C GLU A 60 4.02 -0.95 15.77
N ILE A 61 3.15 -1.16 14.79
CA ILE A 61 3.51 -1.39 13.39
C ILE A 61 3.27 -0.10 12.61
N ARG A 62 4.30 0.42 11.94
CA ARG A 62 4.24 1.65 11.14
C ARG A 62 4.34 1.35 9.65
N LEU A 63 3.21 1.40 8.95
CA LEU A 63 3.12 1.17 7.52
C LEU A 63 3.17 2.50 6.76
N LYS A 64 4.21 2.72 5.98
CA LYS A 64 4.35 3.87 5.07
C LYS A 64 4.09 3.45 3.63
N ALA A 65 3.51 4.37 2.86
CA ALA A 65 3.37 4.27 1.41
C ALA A 65 3.72 5.59 0.74
N ASP A 66 4.57 5.51 -0.27
CA ASP A 66 5.08 6.64 -1.03
C ASP A 66 4.96 6.38 -2.53
N SER A 67 4.86 7.45 -3.31
CA SER A 67 4.86 7.43 -4.76
C SER A 67 5.55 8.70 -5.25
N GLU A 68 6.20 8.66 -6.42
CA GLU A 68 7.03 9.78 -6.90
C GLU A 68 6.24 11.09 -7.07
N THR A 69 4.97 11.00 -7.48
CA THR A 69 4.16 12.15 -7.86
C THR A 69 3.03 12.48 -6.88
N LEU A 70 2.87 11.67 -5.83
CA LEU A 70 1.77 11.80 -4.87
C LEU A 70 2.33 12.00 -3.46
N LYS A 71 1.57 12.74 -2.65
CA LYS A 71 1.87 12.84 -1.22
C LYS A 71 1.72 11.45 -0.57
N GLY A 72 2.80 10.97 0.04
CA GLY A 72 2.81 9.72 0.80
C GLY A 72 1.90 9.76 2.03
N ASN A 73 1.67 8.58 2.61
CA ASN A 73 0.83 8.42 3.79
C ASN A 73 1.39 7.34 4.74
N GLU A 74 1.04 7.44 6.02
CA GLU A 74 1.42 6.48 7.06
C GLU A 74 0.19 6.04 7.85
N VAL A 75 0.15 4.76 8.20
CA VAL A 75 -0.80 4.19 9.16
C VAL A 75 -0.01 3.53 10.28
N VAL A 76 -0.39 3.84 11.53
CA VAL A 76 0.18 3.22 12.72
C VAL A 76 -0.86 2.29 13.33
N ILE A 77 -0.50 1.02 13.51
CA ILE A 77 -1.32 0.00 14.15
C ILE A 77 -0.70 -0.32 15.51
N LYS A 78 -1.46 -0.11 16.59
CA LYS A 78 -1.03 -0.49 17.94
C LYS A 78 -1.25 -1.98 18.17
N ILE A 79 -0.28 -2.64 18.78
CA ILE A 79 -0.32 -4.04 19.19
C ILE A 79 -0.37 -4.04 20.73
N GLU A 80 -1.46 -4.55 21.28
CA GLU A 80 -1.73 -4.65 22.72
C GLU A 80 -1.88 -6.11 23.15
#